data_AF-A0A2D6USZ1-F1
#
_entry.id   AF-A0A2D6USZ1-F1
#
_cell.length_a   1.000
_cell.length_b   1.000
_cell.length_c   1.000
_cell.angle_alpha   90.00
_cell.angle_beta   90.00
_cell.angle_gamma   90.00
#
_symmetry.space_group_name_H-M   'P 1'
#
loop_
_entity.id
_entity.type
_entity.pdbx_description
1 polymer ?
#
loop_
_entity_poly.entity_id
_entity_poly.type
_entity_poly.pdbx_seq_one_letter_code
_entity_poly.pdbx_strand_id
1 'polypeptide(L)'
;MSSAEKKRQFERLWKGETPKGTNPQKRNAFRSRMKADCQQLGLRFSKINSRRIYLGELAEDDADVTRVGEVRVRHPERRHLRGV
;
A
#
# COMPACT_ATOMS: atom_id res chain seq x y z
N MET A 1 13.71 -10.01 -9.55
CA MET A 1 13.23 -10.09 -8.15
C MET A 1 11.96 -10.92 -8.12
N SER A 2 12.07 -12.18 -7.74
CA SER A 2 10.95 -13.08 -7.45
C SER A 2 10.09 -12.54 -6.30
N SER A 3 8.81 -12.95 -6.23
CA SER A 3 7.89 -12.54 -5.16
C SER A 3 8.43 -12.89 -3.76
N ALA A 4 9.16 -14.01 -3.64
CA ALA A 4 9.77 -14.43 -2.39
C ALA A 4 10.93 -13.51 -1.93
N GLU A 5 11.75 -13.03 -2.86
CA GLU A 5 12.85 -12.09 -2.55
C GLU A 5 12.31 -10.74 -2.07
N LYS A 6 11.27 -10.21 -2.72
CA LYS A 6 10.61 -8.97 -2.29
C LYS A 6 10.04 -9.11 -0.87
N LYS A 7 9.43 -10.26 -0.55
CA LYS A 7 8.93 -10.57 0.80
C LYS A 7 10.04 -10.57 1.85
N ARG A 8 11.19 -11.19 1.55
CA ARG A 8 12.36 -11.18 2.45
C ARG A 8 12.95 -9.78 2.61
N GLN A 9 13.02 -9.02 1.53
CA GLN A 9 13.51 -7.64 1.55
C GLN A 9 12.62 -6.75 2.42
N PHE A 10 11.30 -6.89 2.33
CA PHE A 10 10.36 -6.18 3.20
C PHE A 10 10.65 -6.44 4.67
N GLU A 11 10.85 -7.70 5.07
CA GLU A 11 11.14 -8.05 6.47
C GLU A 11 12.45 -7.42 6.97
N ARG A 12 13.49 -7.42 6.14
CA ARG A 12 14.76 -6.75 6.44
C ARG A 12 14.56 -5.25 6.65
N LEU A 13 13.89 -4.58 5.71
CA LEU A 13 13.61 -3.13 5.79
C LEU A 13 12.71 -2.78 6.99
N TRP A 14 11.71 -3.62 7.29
CA TRP A 14 10.79 -3.42 8.40
C TRP A 14 11.45 -3.51 9.79
N LYS A 15 12.50 -4.34 9.89
CA LYS A 15 13.38 -4.43 11.05
C LYS A 15 14.47 -3.36 11.06
N GLY A 16 14.81 -2.82 9.88
CA GLY A 16 15.95 -1.92 9.69
C GLY A 16 17.27 -2.65 9.56
N GLU A 17 17.25 -3.92 9.15
CA GLU A 17 18.47 -4.70 8.89
C GLU A 17 19.19 -4.14 7.67
N THR A 18 20.42 -3.70 7.88
CA THR A 18 21.36 -3.27 6.85
C THR A 18 22.58 -4.20 6.86
N PRO A 19 23.41 -4.22 5.82
CA PRO A 19 24.66 -5.01 5.83
C PRO A 19 25.59 -4.67 7.01
N LYS A 20 25.47 -3.46 7.56
CA LYS A 20 26.25 -2.98 8.71
C LYS A 20 25.57 -3.27 10.07
N GLY A 21 24.45 -3.99 10.08
CA GLY A 21 23.63 -4.26 11.27
C GLY A 21 22.30 -3.51 11.25
N THR A 22 21.62 -3.47 12.41
CA THR A 22 20.29 -2.86 12.54
C THR A 22 20.38 -1.35 12.73
N ASN A 23 19.77 -0.59 11.82
CA ASN A 23 19.71 0.87 11.89
C ASN A 23 18.27 1.36 12.21
N PRO A 24 18.01 1.87 13.42
CA PRO A 24 16.69 2.36 13.83
C PRO A 24 16.17 3.53 12.98
N GLN A 25 17.05 4.40 12.48
CA GLN A 25 16.66 5.55 11.66
C GLN A 25 16.10 5.08 10.31
N LYS A 26 16.78 4.13 9.66
CA LYS A 26 16.30 3.53 8.40
C LYS A 26 15.01 2.75 8.60
N ARG A 27 14.88 2.02 9.70
CA ARG A 27 13.61 1.37 10.10
C ARG A 27 12.46 2.37 10.20
N ASN A 28 12.68 3.47 10.92
CA ASN A 28 11.65 4.48 11.17
C ASN A 28 11.29 5.22 9.88
N ALA A 29 12.27 5.56 9.03
CA ALA A 29 12.03 6.15 7.72
C ALA A 29 11.18 5.23 6.83
N PHE A 30 11.51 3.93 6.77
CA PHE A 30 10.73 2.96 6.02
C PHE A 30 9.30 2.82 6.54
N ARG A 31 9.11 2.71 7.86
CA ARG A 31 7.78 2.66 8.48
C ARG A 31 6.98 3.93 8.27
N SER A 32 7.62 5.10 8.30
CA SER A 32 6.96 6.38 8.05
C SER A 32 6.46 6.46 6.60
N ARG A 33 7.26 6.00 5.65
CA ARG A 33 6.83 5.88 4.24
C ARG A 33 5.63 4.96 4.11
N MET A 34 5.72 3.74 4.66
CA MET A 34 4.59 2.78 4.62
C MET A 34 3.34 3.30 5.32
N LYS A 35 3.49 4.11 6.38
CA LYS A 35 2.38 4.78 7.05
C LYS A 35 1.71 5.79 6.13
N ALA A 36 2.48 6.63 5.44
CA ALA A 36 1.96 7.58 4.46
C ALA A 36 1.22 6.84 3.32
N ASP A 37 1.81 5.78 2.78
CA ASP A 37 1.18 4.98 1.72
C ASP A 37 -0.13 4.32 2.21
N CYS A 38 -0.15 3.79 3.44
CA CYS A 38 -1.38 3.28 4.07
C CYS A 38 -2.45 4.39 4.17
N GLN A 39 -2.07 5.57 4.63
CA GLN A 39 -2.99 6.70 4.79
C GLN A 39 -3.53 7.20 3.45
N GLN A 40 -2.70 7.27 2.41
CA GLN A 40 -3.12 7.66 1.07
C GLN A 40 -4.16 6.70 0.49
N LEU A 41 -4.05 5.41 0.81
CA LEU A 41 -5.03 4.39 0.42
C LEU A 41 -6.24 4.27 1.38
N GLY A 42 -6.31 5.12 2.41
CA GLY A 42 -7.37 5.05 3.43
C GLY A 42 -7.28 3.82 4.34
N LEU A 43 -6.14 3.13 4.38
CA LEU A 43 -5.92 1.92 5.17
C LEU A 43 -5.32 2.24 6.53
N ARG A 44 -5.73 1.47 7.55
CA ARG A 44 -5.07 1.49 8.86
C ARG A 44 -3.61 1.04 8.73
N PHE A 45 -2.69 1.80 9.31
CA PHE A 45 -1.28 1.42 9.37
C PHE A 45 -1.10 0.13 10.17
N SER A 46 -0.68 -0.93 9.49
CA SER A 46 -0.33 -2.22 10.07
C SER A 46 0.78 -2.86 9.26
N LYS A 47 1.52 -3.81 9.84
CA LYS A 47 2.57 -4.55 9.10
C LYS A 47 1.99 -5.29 7.89
N ILE A 48 0.81 -5.87 8.04
CA ILE A 48 0.13 -6.65 6.98
C ILE A 48 -0.26 -5.72 5.82
N ASN A 49 -0.89 -4.58 6.10
CA ASN A 49 -1.27 -3.62 5.06
C ASN A 49 -0.04 -3.01 4.39
N SER A 50 0.97 -2.62 5.16
CA SER A 50 2.24 -2.14 4.64
C SER A 50 2.91 -3.16 3.71
N ARG A 51 2.85 -4.45 4.07
CA ARG A 51 3.40 -5.54 3.25
C ARG A 51 2.64 -5.69 1.94
N ARG A 52 1.31 -5.68 1.97
CA ARG A 52 0.46 -5.77 0.77
C ARG A 52 0.74 -4.61 -0.19
N ILE A 53 0.87 -3.39 0.33
CA ILE A 53 1.25 -2.20 -0.45
C ILE A 53 2.64 -2.39 -1.06
N TYR A 54 3.64 -2.77 -0.26
CA TYR A 54 5.01 -2.96 -0.72
C TYR A 54 5.14 -4.04 -1.80
N LEU A 55 4.34 -5.10 -1.73
CA LEU A 55 4.32 -6.17 -2.71
C LEU A 55 3.52 -5.83 -3.97
N GLY A 56 2.78 -4.71 -3.98
CA GLY A 56 1.90 -4.31 -5.07
C GLY A 56 0.61 -5.12 -5.12
N GLU A 57 0.25 -5.83 -4.05
CA GLU A 57 -0.97 -6.66 -3.96
C GLU A 57 -2.24 -5.82 -3.75
N LEU A 58 -2.12 -4.49 -3.68
CA LEU A 58 -3.18 -3.52 -3.43
C LEU A 58 -3.48 -2.59 -4.63
N ALA A 59 -2.81 -2.78 -5.77
CA ALA A 59 -3.15 -2.14 -7.04
C ALA A 59 -3.87 -3.18 -7.93
N GLU A 60 -5.04 -2.97 -8.51
CA GLU A 60 -5.77 -1.77 -8.90
C GLU A 60 -7.24 -1.91 -8.47
N ASP A 61 -7.83 -0.86 -7.90
CA ASP A 61 -9.29 -0.70 -7.99
C ASP A 61 -9.56 -0.08 -9.37
N ASP A 62 -10.44 -0.69 -10.17
CA ASP A 62 -10.85 -0.23 -11.51
C ASP A 62 -11.12 1.29 -11.54
N ALA A 63 -10.99 1.93 -12.71
CA ALA A 63 -11.22 3.37 -12.87
C ALA A 63 -12.61 3.86 -12.37
N ASP A 64 -13.56 2.93 -12.21
CA ASP A 64 -14.91 3.16 -11.71
C ASP A 64 -15.04 2.99 -10.18
N VAL A 65 -13.99 2.64 -9.45
CA VAL A 65 -14.05 2.32 -8.02
C VAL A 65 -13.20 3.28 -7.21
N THR A 66 -13.86 4.12 -6.42
CA THR A 66 -13.21 4.97 -5.42
C THR A 66 -13.33 4.30 -4.06
N ARG A 67 -12.22 4.22 -3.33
CA ARG A 67 -12.22 3.67 -1.97
C ARG A 67 -12.51 4.77 -0.95
N VAL A 68 -13.58 4.61 -0.17
CA VAL A 68 -13.93 5.52 0.93
C VAL A 68 -13.73 4.77 2.24
N GLY A 69 -12.54 4.90 2.83
CA GLY A 69 -12.14 4.13 4.02
C GLY A 69 -11.99 2.63 3.71
N GLU A 70 -12.75 1.77 4.39
CA GLU A 70 -12.77 0.32 4.13
C GLU A 70 -13.78 -0.09 3.04
N VAL A 71 -14.66 0.81 2.61
CA VAL A 71 -15.74 0.52 1.67
C VAL A 71 -15.29 0.84 0.23
N ARG A 72 -15.43 -0.15 -0.66
CA ARG A 72 -15.25 0.04 -2.11
C ARG A 72 -16.54 0.64 -2.68
N VAL A 73 -16.49 1.88 -3.13
CA VAL A 73 -17.63 2.58 -3.72
C VAL A 73 -17.47 2.60 -5.23
N ARG A 74 -18.21 1.72 -5.91
CA ARG A 74 -18.29 1.74 -7.37
C ARG A 74 -19.16 2.91 -7.81
N HIS A 75 -18.58 3.82 -8.57
CA HIS A 75 -19.32 4.92 -9.17
C HIS A 75 -20.12 4.34 -10.34
N PRO A 76 -21.43 4.61 -10.42
CA PRO A 76 -22.19 4.19 -11.58
C PRO A 76 -21.61 4.86 -12.83
N GLU A 77 -21.62 4.15 -13.95
CA GLU A 77 -21.23 4.69 -15.25
C GLU A 77 -21.95 6.02 -15.45
N ARG A 78 -21.22 7.10 -15.77
CA ARG A 78 -21.80 8.41 -16.04
C ARG A 78 -22.70 8.25 -17.27
N ARG A 79 -23.97 7.91 -17.05
CA ARG A 79 -25.04 8.11 -18.02
C ARG A 79 -25.10 9.62 -18.20
N HIS A 80 -24.31 10.13 -19.14
CA HIS A 80 -24.67 11.37 -19.81
C HIS A 80 -26.12 11.16 -20.21
N LEU A 81 -27.00 11.95 -19.59
CA LEU A 81 -28.41 12.02 -19.93
C LEU A 81 -28.47 11.93 -21.45
N ARG A 82 -29.01 10.81 -21.96
CA ARG A 82 -29.40 10.73 -23.36
C ARG A 82 -30.40 11.86 -23.52
N GLY A 83 -29.91 12.98 -24.03
CA GLY A 83 -30.76 14.05 -24.51
C GLY A 83 -31.58 13.46 -25.65
N VAL A 84 -32.90 13.56 -25.46
CA VAL A 84 -33.97 13.65 -26.46
C VAL A 84 -34.00 12.54 -27.54
#